data_AF-A0A847XN42-F1
#
_entry.id   AF-A0A847XN42-F1
#
_cell.length_a   1.000
_cell.length_b   1.000
_cell.length_c   1.000
_cell.angle_alpha   90.00
_cell.angle_beta   90.00
_cell.angle_gamma   90.00
#
_symmetry.space_group_name_H-M   'P 1'
#
loop_
_entity.id
_entity.type
_entity.pdbx_description
1 polymer ?
#
loop_
_entity_poly.entity_id
_entity_poly.type
_entity_poly.pdbx_seq_one_letter_code
_entity_poly.pdbx_strand_id
1 'polypeptide(L)'
;MIWKSLVAGIFVSAFFSVKCLAQTGSDDALLRELVEKKGQAIVTVSLQDKGAINKLSEFVSISSVKAGVIEIILSPLTIDWFIDQGFGYSISDRSEPKGIITASDVSEAMQWETYPSYTQYLSIMESFESLYPEICDLDTIGTSNNGKYVLVLKISDNARTDEDEPKVFFSSTMHGNETGGFVMMLRLADYLLSNYGIDARVTRLLDELEIWINPLANPDGTYLDGNEITAPVRANAMGYDLNRNFPDPGLSNVVRQKETLDMIKFMRKHHFVISANFHSGAEVVNYPWDRWSRRHADDDWFYSISRKYADTVHQYSDPGYMVFLQDGVTNGWDWYSVSGSRQDFVNWELQGREITVELDNDFVTPAANLSSLWEYNRRSFLGFLENALYGIHGHVTDINTGLPVEAKIVIPGHDKDSSFVFSDAQTGSFTRLIAAGSWDLLFKAKGYTDLAVENVVVTDNVRTELNIQMTPYVNPVDTSDAFVMILYPNPANELLRAVLPEELYGRVNVRIFNALGIRLKDYYDEAVEDIPLEINVRDLPDGLYTLIISSTESEAISRKRFVVVGH
;
A
#
# COMPACT_ATOMS: atom_id res chain seq x y z
N MET A 1 -25.25 23.73 45.61
CA MET A 1 -24.82 22.76 46.65
C MET A 1 -23.93 21.73 45.94
N ILE A 2 -22.62 21.73 46.23
CA ILE A 2 -21.58 20.69 45.97
C ILE A 2 -21.18 20.47 44.47
N TRP A 3 -20.10 21.10 43.95
CA TRP A 3 -18.65 20.74 43.95
C TRP A 3 -18.19 19.97 42.69
N LYS A 4 -17.26 20.56 41.91
CA LYS A 4 -16.14 19.87 41.24
C LYS A 4 -15.02 20.85 40.86
N SER A 5 -13.94 20.72 41.61
CA SER A 5 -12.59 21.29 41.52
C SER A 5 -11.90 20.90 40.20
N LEU A 6 -11.14 21.76 39.52
CA LEU A 6 -9.76 22.20 39.82
C LEU A 6 -8.77 21.03 39.94
N VAL A 7 -8.06 20.74 38.83
CA VAL A 7 -6.73 20.13 38.84
C VAL A 7 -5.83 21.05 38.03
N ALA A 8 -4.93 21.71 38.75
CA ALA A 8 -3.80 22.43 38.20
C ALA A 8 -2.60 21.49 38.16
N GLY A 9 -1.75 21.67 37.15
CA GLY A 9 -0.35 21.26 37.18
C GLY A 9 0.18 20.90 35.79
N ILE A 10 1.36 21.31 35.34
CA ILE A 10 2.46 22.12 35.88
C ILE A 10 3.16 22.66 34.61
N PHE A 11 3.27 23.99 34.46
CA PHE A 11 4.16 24.59 33.48
C PHE A 11 5.58 24.57 34.05
N VAL A 12 6.47 23.74 33.51
CA VAL A 12 7.91 23.90 33.73
C VAL A 12 8.45 24.75 32.58
N SER A 13 8.63 26.02 32.91
CA SER A 13 9.45 26.98 32.20
C SER A 13 10.91 26.58 32.27
N ALA A 14 11.50 26.32 31.10
CA ALA A 14 12.94 26.40 30.89
C ALA A 14 13.23 26.94 29.48
N PHE A 15 12.62 28.08 29.14
CA PHE A 15 13.09 28.89 28.02
C PHE A 15 14.19 29.80 28.56
N PHE A 16 15.45 29.43 28.29
CA PHE A 16 16.54 30.38 28.38
C PHE A 16 16.25 31.52 27.40
N SER A 17 16.11 32.71 27.96
CA SER A 17 15.91 33.97 27.26
C SER A 17 17.02 34.20 26.22
N VAL A 18 16.66 34.09 24.94
CA VAL A 18 17.34 34.78 23.85
C VAL A 18 16.35 35.81 23.33
N LYS A 19 16.82 37.05 23.25
CA LYS A 19 16.07 38.30 23.00
C LYS A 19 14.85 38.11 22.08
N CYS A 20 13.65 38.32 22.63
CA CYS A 20 12.47 38.73 21.88
C CYS A 20 12.81 40.01 21.10
N LEU A 21 13.04 39.88 19.81
CA LEU A 21 12.55 40.88 18.88
C LEU A 21 11.09 40.51 18.66
N ALA A 22 10.18 41.38 19.11
CA ALA A 22 8.79 41.29 18.72
C ALA A 22 8.75 41.38 17.19
N GLN A 23 8.46 40.26 16.53
CA GLN A 23 8.12 40.28 15.11
C GLN A 23 6.79 41.00 14.97
N THR A 24 6.85 42.11 14.25
CA THR A 24 5.80 43.10 14.12
C THR A 24 4.67 42.54 13.27
N GLY A 25 3.41 42.91 13.56
CA GLY A 25 2.23 42.45 12.79
C GLY A 25 2.26 42.71 11.27
N SER A 26 3.31 43.35 10.74
CA SER A 26 3.62 43.41 9.31
C SER A 26 3.98 42.06 8.70
N ASP A 27 4.74 41.23 9.42
CA ASP A 27 5.26 39.96 8.88
C ASP A 27 4.14 38.91 8.87
N ASP A 28 3.30 38.90 9.91
CA ASP A 28 2.11 38.07 10.00
C ASP A 28 1.06 38.42 8.93
N ALA A 29 0.95 39.70 8.56
CA ALA A 29 0.07 40.15 7.49
C ALA A 29 0.63 39.73 6.12
N LEU A 30 1.94 39.89 5.91
CA LEU A 30 2.62 39.44 4.69
C LEU A 30 2.53 37.91 4.54
N LEU A 31 2.67 37.15 5.62
CA LEU A 31 2.57 35.70 5.60
C LEU A 31 1.18 35.24 5.17
N ARG A 32 0.12 35.90 5.69
CA ARG A 32 -1.27 35.67 5.25
C ARG A 32 -1.48 36.00 3.79
N GLU A 33 -0.96 37.15 3.35
CA GLU A 33 -1.03 37.56 1.95
C GLU A 33 -0.35 36.55 1.02
N LEU A 34 0.81 36.00 1.42
CA LEU A 34 1.52 34.99 0.64
C LEU A 34 0.71 33.69 0.52
N VAL A 35 0.15 33.19 1.62
CA VAL A 35 -0.69 31.98 1.59
C VAL A 35 -1.96 32.19 0.77
N GLU A 36 -2.61 33.35 0.90
CA GLU A 36 -3.81 33.68 0.12
C GLU A 36 -3.51 33.75 -1.39
N LYS A 37 -2.39 34.37 -1.77
CA LYS A 37 -2.04 34.57 -3.19
C LYS A 37 -1.40 33.36 -3.86
N LYS A 38 -0.56 32.62 -3.13
CA LYS A 38 0.26 31.52 -3.69
C LYS A 38 -0.21 30.13 -3.26
N GLY A 39 -1.26 30.03 -2.44
CA GLY A 39 -1.75 28.78 -1.86
C GLY A 39 -0.86 28.20 -0.74
N GLN A 40 0.36 28.71 -0.56
CA GLN A 40 1.26 28.34 0.52
C GLN A 40 2.30 29.42 0.82
N ALA A 41 2.96 29.32 1.97
CA ALA A 41 4.15 30.09 2.30
C ALA A 41 5.16 29.22 3.03
N ILE A 42 6.44 29.52 2.84
CA ILE A 42 7.54 28.79 3.48
C ILE A 42 8.13 29.67 4.57
N VAL A 43 8.27 29.12 5.77
CA VAL A 43 8.94 29.79 6.88
C VAL A 43 10.03 28.90 7.44
N THR A 44 11.07 29.51 7.98
CA THR A 44 12.09 28.81 8.76
C THR A 44 11.97 29.15 10.23
N VAL A 45 12.11 28.14 11.09
CA VAL A 45 12.11 28.28 12.54
C VAL A 45 13.37 27.62 13.08
N SER A 46 14.06 28.28 14.02
CA SER A 46 15.24 27.70 14.68
C SER A 46 14.81 26.98 15.96
N LEU A 47 14.91 25.65 15.97
CA LEU A 47 14.60 24.81 17.11
C LEU A 47 15.60 23.64 17.17
N GLN A 48 16.15 23.40 18.36
CA GLN A 48 17.17 22.36 18.58
C GLN A 48 16.60 21.16 19.35
N ASP A 49 15.50 21.34 20.08
CA ASP A 49 14.89 20.27 20.87
C ASP A 49 14.05 19.35 19.98
N LYS A 50 14.45 18.08 19.88
CA LYS A 50 13.75 17.07 19.08
C LYS A 50 12.31 16.85 19.54
N GLY A 51 12.04 16.94 20.85
CA GLY A 51 10.68 16.84 21.37
C GLY A 51 9.77 17.96 20.87
N ALA A 52 10.28 19.18 20.80
CA ALA A 52 9.58 20.34 20.24
C ALA A 52 9.40 20.23 18.72
N ILE A 53 10.43 19.80 17.99
CA ILE A 53 10.34 19.52 16.54
C ILE A 53 9.23 18.49 16.27
N ASN A 54 9.23 17.39 17.02
CA ASN A 54 8.26 16.32 16.86
C ASN A 54 6.83 16.80 17.18
N LYS A 55 6.63 17.56 18.26
CA LYS A 55 5.32 18.17 18.53
C LYS A 55 4.88 19.13 17.42
N LEU A 56 5.79 19.92 16.87
CA LEU A 56 5.47 20.85 15.79
C LEU A 56 4.99 20.10 14.53
N SER A 57 5.62 18.96 14.22
CA SER A 57 5.27 18.10 13.08
C SER A 57 3.84 17.57 13.07
N GLU A 58 3.16 17.56 14.23
CA GLU A 58 1.77 17.11 14.36
C GLU A 58 0.75 18.13 13.83
N PHE A 59 1.15 19.41 13.70
CA PHE A 59 0.24 20.52 13.37
C PHE A 59 0.58 21.22 12.06
N VAL A 60 1.83 21.15 11.62
CA VAL A 60 2.30 21.81 10.39
C VAL A 60 3.09 20.85 9.51
N SER A 61 3.15 21.18 8.22
CA SER A 61 3.95 20.43 7.27
C SER A 61 5.42 20.84 7.37
N ILE A 62 6.23 19.99 7.99
CA ILE A 62 7.69 20.14 7.98
C ILE A 62 8.23 19.54 6.68
N SER A 63 8.90 20.38 5.91
CA SER A 63 9.51 20.03 4.63
C SER A 63 11.01 19.73 4.74
N SER A 64 11.68 20.22 5.78
CA SER A 64 13.08 19.89 6.05
C SER A 64 13.48 20.17 7.49
N VAL A 65 14.36 19.35 8.04
CA VAL A 65 15.09 19.62 9.29
C VAL A 65 16.58 19.47 9.03
N LYS A 66 17.32 20.59 8.99
CA LYS A 66 18.75 20.64 8.67
C LYS A 66 19.47 21.53 9.69
N ALA A 67 20.43 20.96 10.42
CA ALA A 67 21.26 21.67 11.40
C ALA A 67 20.48 22.55 12.42
N GLY A 68 19.30 22.08 12.87
CA GLY A 68 18.43 22.79 13.82
C GLY A 68 17.64 23.97 13.24
N VAL A 69 17.62 24.10 11.91
CA VAL A 69 16.67 24.93 11.17
C VAL A 69 15.59 24.01 10.62
N ILE A 70 14.34 24.31 10.98
CA ILE A 70 13.14 23.65 10.47
C ILE A 70 12.58 24.52 9.35
N GLU A 71 12.39 23.95 8.18
CA GLU A 71 11.58 24.54 7.11
C GLU A 71 10.15 24.00 7.22
N ILE A 72 9.19 24.92 7.22
CA ILE A 72 7.76 24.65 7.41
C ILE A 72 7.00 25.23 6.23
N ILE A 73 6.15 24.42 5.63
CA ILE A 73 5.22 24.84 4.59
C ILE A 73 3.85 25.07 5.25
N LEU A 74 3.40 26.31 5.20
CA LEU A 74 2.11 26.75 5.72
C LEU A 74 1.10 26.82 4.59
N SER A 75 -0.05 26.18 4.81
CA SER A 75 -1.23 26.20 3.94
C SER A 75 -2.32 27.09 4.55
N PRO A 76 -3.42 27.36 3.83
CA PRO A 76 -4.57 28.09 4.38
C PRO A 76 -5.14 27.47 5.66
N LEU A 77 -4.90 26.17 5.89
CA LEU A 77 -5.39 25.45 7.07
C LEU A 77 -4.50 25.64 8.31
N THR A 78 -3.22 25.96 8.14
CA THR A 78 -2.20 25.87 9.21
C THR A 78 -1.63 27.23 9.61
N ILE A 79 -1.79 28.25 8.76
CA ILE A 79 -1.19 29.57 8.97
C ILE A 79 -1.64 30.25 10.27
N ASP A 80 -2.95 30.32 10.54
CA ASP A 80 -3.43 31.06 11.73
C ASP A 80 -3.02 30.34 13.02
N TRP A 81 -3.12 29.00 13.04
CA TRP A 81 -2.62 28.22 14.17
C TRP A 81 -1.14 28.47 14.42
N PHE A 82 -0.32 28.52 13.36
CA PHE A 82 1.12 28.75 13.47
C PHE A 82 1.44 30.14 14.04
N ILE A 83 0.76 31.18 13.55
CA ILE A 83 0.94 32.56 14.03
C ILE A 83 0.51 32.67 15.50
N ASP A 84 -0.59 32.02 15.89
CA ASP A 84 -1.07 32.00 17.28
C ASP A 84 -0.09 31.32 18.24
N GLN A 85 0.83 30.47 17.76
CA GLN A 85 1.88 29.88 18.62
C GLN A 85 2.96 30.91 19.01
N GLY A 86 3.09 32.02 18.28
CA GLY A 86 4.06 33.08 18.58
C GLY A 86 5.52 32.66 18.40
N PHE A 87 5.81 31.72 17.48
CA PHE A 87 7.18 31.37 17.13
C PHE A 87 7.89 32.56 16.48
N GLY A 88 9.19 32.72 16.75
CA GLY A 88 10.04 33.56 15.89
C GLY A 88 10.37 32.80 14.61
N TYR A 89 10.04 33.37 13.45
CA TYR A 89 10.22 32.70 12.16
C TYR A 89 10.85 33.63 11.12
N SER A 90 11.33 33.11 10.01
CA SER A 90 11.74 33.93 8.86
C SER A 90 11.02 33.45 7.62
N ILE A 91 10.32 34.36 6.94
CA ILE A 91 9.69 34.05 5.66
C ILE A 91 10.80 33.74 4.66
N SER A 92 10.71 32.54 4.06
CA SER A 92 11.66 32.09 3.05
C SER A 92 11.07 32.43 1.69
N ASP A 93 11.54 33.51 1.10
CA ASP A 93 11.18 33.86 -0.27
C ASP A 93 11.99 33.00 -1.24
N ARG A 94 11.50 31.79 -1.52
CA ARG A 94 11.94 31.10 -2.73
C ARG A 94 11.32 31.87 -3.89
N SER A 95 12.16 32.53 -4.69
CA SER A 95 11.74 33.05 -5.99
C SER A 95 10.98 31.96 -6.73
N GLU A 96 9.98 32.33 -7.54
CA GLU A 96 9.20 31.38 -8.36
C GLU A 96 10.10 30.29 -8.94
N PRO A 97 9.65 29.02 -8.95
CA PRO A 97 10.48 27.88 -9.31
C PRO A 97 11.20 28.16 -10.63
N LYS A 98 12.51 28.41 -10.54
CA LYS A 98 13.34 28.70 -11.70
C LYS A 98 13.69 27.39 -12.34
N GLY A 99 13.50 27.28 -13.65
CA GLY A 99 13.94 26.12 -14.41
C GLY A 99 12.87 25.05 -14.67
N ILE A 100 11.59 25.32 -14.40
CA ILE A 100 10.53 24.55 -15.05
C ILE A 100 10.47 24.98 -16.51
N ILE A 101 10.67 24.02 -17.41
CA ILE A 101 10.48 24.20 -18.85
C ILE A 101 9.41 23.20 -19.25
N THR A 102 8.23 23.70 -19.65
CA THR A 102 7.17 22.83 -20.18
C THR A 102 7.50 22.47 -21.62
N ALA A 103 7.39 21.18 -21.94
CA ALA A 103 7.58 20.68 -23.30
C ALA A 103 6.57 21.33 -24.27
N SER A 104 7.02 21.63 -25.48
CA SER A 104 6.16 22.15 -26.54
C SER A 104 5.20 21.09 -27.10
N ASP A 105 5.60 19.82 -27.11
CA ASP A 105 4.77 18.69 -27.52
C ASP A 105 5.12 17.39 -26.76
N VAL A 106 4.35 16.31 -27.02
CA VAL A 106 4.55 14.99 -26.38
C VAL A 106 5.92 14.39 -26.74
N SER A 107 6.41 14.59 -27.96
CA SER A 107 7.69 14.04 -28.40
C SER A 107 8.86 14.69 -27.67
N GLU A 108 8.80 16.00 -27.41
CA GLU A 108 9.78 16.70 -26.57
C GLU A 108 9.67 16.25 -25.11
N ALA A 109 8.46 16.11 -24.57
CA ALA A 109 8.26 15.63 -23.20
C ALA A 109 8.87 14.23 -22.96
N MET A 110 8.74 13.32 -23.95
CA MET A 110 9.32 11.97 -23.93
C MET A 110 10.84 11.93 -24.16
N GLN A 111 11.51 13.08 -24.31
CA GLN A 111 12.96 13.16 -24.19
C GLN A 111 13.40 13.22 -22.72
N TRP A 112 12.46 13.46 -21.80
CA TRP A 112 12.66 13.49 -20.35
C TRP A 112 13.61 14.60 -19.86
N GLU A 113 13.79 15.65 -20.67
CA GLU A 113 14.59 16.85 -20.37
C GLU A 113 13.72 18.08 -20.05
N THR A 114 12.40 17.91 -20.07
CA THR A 114 11.41 18.96 -19.81
C THR A 114 10.23 18.36 -19.05
N TYR A 115 9.39 19.22 -18.48
CA TYR A 115 8.16 18.80 -17.80
C TYR A 115 7.00 18.71 -18.79
N PRO A 116 6.19 17.65 -18.76
CA PRO A 116 4.98 17.60 -19.58
C PRO A 116 3.94 18.59 -19.04
N SER A 117 3.16 19.17 -19.95
CA SER A 117 1.85 19.71 -19.62
C SER A 117 0.93 18.59 -19.10
N TYR A 118 -0.14 18.92 -18.37
CA TYR A 118 -1.07 17.90 -17.88
C TYR A 118 -1.68 17.07 -19.01
N THR A 119 -2.13 17.71 -20.10
CA THR A 119 -2.60 17.02 -21.31
C THR A 119 -1.53 16.14 -21.94
N GLN A 120 -0.28 16.60 -22.04
CA GLN A 120 0.82 15.78 -22.56
C GLN A 120 1.07 14.56 -21.66
N TYR A 121 1.02 14.73 -20.34
CA TYR A 121 1.14 13.62 -19.39
C TYR A 121 0.05 12.56 -19.62
N LEU A 122 -1.22 12.96 -19.80
CA LEU A 122 -2.29 12.02 -20.12
C LEU A 122 -2.00 11.25 -21.41
N SER A 123 -1.59 11.95 -22.48
CA SER A 123 -1.23 11.32 -23.75
C SER A 123 -0.02 10.38 -23.63
N ILE A 124 0.96 10.71 -22.80
CA ILE A 124 2.13 9.84 -22.54
C ILE A 124 1.66 8.55 -21.86
N MET A 125 0.85 8.64 -20.80
CA MET A 125 0.35 7.47 -20.08
C MET A 125 -0.49 6.55 -20.98
N GLU A 126 -1.38 7.12 -21.80
CA GLU A 126 -2.15 6.38 -22.81
C GLU A 126 -1.24 5.74 -23.87
N SER A 127 -0.16 6.42 -24.27
CA SER A 127 0.77 5.91 -25.28
C SER A 127 1.54 4.67 -24.80
N PHE A 128 1.88 4.57 -23.51
CA PHE A 128 2.56 3.39 -22.97
C PHE A 128 1.74 2.13 -23.15
N GLU A 129 0.45 2.17 -22.78
CA GLU A 129 -0.47 1.06 -23.01
C GLU A 129 -0.66 0.78 -24.51
N SER A 130 -0.84 1.82 -25.33
CA SER A 130 -1.06 1.64 -26.77
C SER A 130 0.14 1.05 -27.52
N LEU A 131 1.37 1.36 -27.09
CA LEU A 131 2.60 0.89 -27.72
C LEU A 131 3.02 -0.49 -27.21
N TYR A 132 2.68 -0.82 -25.98
CA TYR A 132 3.07 -2.05 -25.30
C TYR A 132 1.87 -2.79 -24.67
N PRO A 133 0.80 -3.11 -25.43
CA PRO A 133 -0.49 -3.54 -24.87
C PRO A 133 -0.48 -4.89 -24.15
N GLU A 134 0.50 -5.75 -24.44
CA GLU A 134 0.68 -7.05 -23.78
C GLU A 134 1.34 -6.90 -22.40
N ILE A 135 2.24 -5.91 -22.26
CA ILE A 135 3.07 -5.73 -21.06
C ILE A 135 2.78 -4.45 -20.27
N CYS A 136 1.74 -3.72 -20.65
CA CYS A 136 1.30 -2.49 -20.00
C CYS A 136 -0.22 -2.38 -19.98
N ASP A 137 -0.76 -2.06 -18.80
CA ASP A 137 -2.18 -1.79 -18.57
C ASP A 137 -2.31 -0.44 -17.82
N LEU A 138 -3.07 0.50 -18.39
CA LEU A 138 -3.30 1.81 -17.79
C LEU A 138 -4.56 1.76 -16.93
N ASP A 139 -4.41 2.02 -15.63
CA ASP A 139 -5.51 2.13 -14.69
C ASP A 139 -5.55 3.52 -14.05
N THR A 140 -6.64 3.82 -13.35
CA THR A 140 -6.86 5.06 -12.61
C THR A 140 -7.12 4.73 -11.15
N ILE A 141 -6.20 5.13 -10.27
CA ILE A 141 -6.36 5.01 -8.81
C ILE A 141 -7.61 5.78 -8.36
N GLY A 142 -7.81 6.96 -8.94
CA GLY A 142 -8.95 7.81 -8.65
C GLY A 142 -8.82 9.17 -9.34
N THR A 143 -9.47 10.17 -8.75
CA THR A 143 -9.41 11.55 -9.22
C THR A 143 -9.10 12.49 -8.08
N SER A 144 -8.44 13.60 -8.37
CA SER A 144 -8.22 14.69 -7.44
C SER A 144 -9.52 15.45 -7.16
N ASN A 145 -9.47 16.37 -6.20
CA ASN A 145 -10.63 17.21 -5.86
C ASN A 145 -11.14 18.06 -7.03
N ASN A 146 -10.26 18.53 -7.91
CA ASN A 146 -10.63 19.27 -9.12
C ASN A 146 -10.84 18.38 -10.35
N GLY A 147 -10.90 17.06 -10.18
CA GLY A 147 -11.24 16.11 -11.23
C GLY A 147 -10.08 15.71 -12.15
N LYS A 148 -8.83 16.01 -11.80
CA LYS A 148 -7.66 15.48 -12.52
C LYS A 148 -7.46 14.00 -12.18
N TYR A 149 -7.01 13.20 -13.13
CA TYR A 149 -6.80 11.77 -12.95
C TYR A 149 -5.53 11.50 -12.15
N VAL A 150 -5.62 10.52 -11.24
CA VAL A 150 -4.46 9.91 -10.59
C VAL A 150 -4.22 8.57 -11.27
N LEU A 151 -3.41 8.60 -12.33
CA LEU A 151 -3.16 7.45 -13.20
C LEU A 151 -2.06 6.53 -12.66
N VAL A 152 -2.13 5.25 -12.98
CA VAL A 152 -1.12 4.24 -12.65
C VAL A 152 -0.95 3.28 -13.81
N LEU A 153 0.28 2.86 -14.09
CA LEU A 153 0.58 1.81 -15.04
C LEU A 153 0.83 0.52 -14.28
N LYS A 154 0.22 -0.58 -14.70
CA LYS A 154 0.67 -1.93 -14.39
C LYS A 154 1.58 -2.40 -15.52
N ILE A 155 2.78 -2.85 -15.18
CA ILE A 155 3.82 -3.32 -16.10
C ILE A 155 4.26 -4.72 -15.63
N SER A 156 4.02 -5.73 -16.47
CA SER A 156 4.36 -7.15 -16.25
C SER A 156 4.32 -7.86 -17.61
N ASP A 157 4.92 -9.04 -17.77
CA ASP A 157 4.84 -9.82 -19.01
C ASP A 157 3.40 -10.21 -19.41
N ASN A 158 2.47 -10.32 -18.45
CA ASN A 158 1.03 -10.51 -18.70
C ASN A 158 0.17 -9.44 -18.00
N ALA A 159 0.32 -8.17 -18.42
CA ALA A 159 -0.29 -7.03 -17.75
C ALA A 159 -1.83 -7.10 -17.62
N ARG A 160 -2.53 -7.86 -18.48
CA ARG A 160 -4.00 -7.97 -18.50
C ARG A 160 -4.58 -9.00 -17.52
N THR A 161 -3.74 -9.81 -16.90
CA THR A 161 -4.15 -10.85 -15.95
C THR A 161 -3.51 -10.62 -14.60
N ASP A 162 -4.28 -10.81 -13.53
CA ASP A 162 -3.72 -10.82 -12.17
C ASP A 162 -3.00 -12.16 -11.96
N GLU A 163 -1.68 -12.14 -12.06
CA GLU A 163 -0.85 -13.34 -11.94
C GLU A 163 -0.37 -13.57 -10.52
N ASP A 164 0.08 -14.80 -10.27
CA ASP A 164 0.58 -15.19 -8.96
C ASP A 164 2.02 -14.72 -8.75
N GLU A 165 2.19 -13.40 -8.78
CA GLU A 165 3.48 -12.72 -8.72
C GLU A 165 3.52 -11.66 -7.62
N PRO A 166 4.70 -11.39 -7.04
CA PRO A 166 4.87 -10.29 -6.10
C PRO A 166 4.57 -8.94 -6.76
N LYS A 167 3.64 -8.19 -6.15
CA LYS A 167 3.23 -6.86 -6.61
C LYS A 167 4.09 -5.77 -5.99
N VAL A 168 4.68 -4.92 -6.82
CA VAL A 168 5.54 -3.79 -6.40
C VAL A 168 4.90 -2.47 -6.76
N PHE A 169 5.00 -1.45 -5.91
CA PHE A 169 4.41 -0.13 -6.20
C PHE A 169 5.37 1.04 -6.03
N PHE A 170 5.63 1.75 -7.11
CA PHE A 170 6.34 3.02 -7.11
C PHE A 170 5.37 4.17 -7.34
N SER A 171 5.56 5.24 -6.57
CA SER A 171 4.76 6.44 -6.76
C SER A 171 5.54 7.69 -6.43
N SER A 172 5.15 8.81 -7.02
CA SER A 172 5.80 10.09 -6.76
C SER A 172 4.80 11.23 -6.63
N THR A 173 5.30 12.37 -6.16
CA THR A 173 4.63 13.66 -6.35
C THR A 173 3.29 13.68 -5.61
N MET A 174 3.26 13.06 -4.42
CA MET A 174 2.13 13.22 -3.49
C MET A 174 2.12 14.61 -2.84
N HIS A 175 3.30 15.25 -2.80
CA HIS A 175 3.41 16.69 -2.67
C HIS A 175 3.56 17.29 -4.07
N GLY A 176 2.67 18.21 -4.44
CA GLY A 176 2.57 18.67 -5.83
C GLY A 176 3.79 19.48 -6.30
N ASN A 177 4.56 20.05 -5.38
CA ASN A 177 5.77 20.79 -5.68
C ASN A 177 7.06 19.95 -5.66
N GLU A 178 6.97 18.63 -5.48
CA GLU A 178 8.10 17.70 -5.47
C GLU A 178 8.18 16.98 -6.84
N THR A 179 8.65 17.71 -7.86
CA THR A 179 8.37 17.37 -9.27
C THR A 179 9.42 16.49 -9.93
N GLY A 180 10.64 16.37 -9.38
CA GLY A 180 11.70 15.55 -9.99
C GLY A 180 11.27 14.09 -10.18
N GLY A 181 10.67 13.51 -9.14
CA GLY A 181 10.19 12.13 -9.17
C GLY A 181 9.06 11.89 -10.19
N PHE A 182 8.28 12.91 -10.55
CA PHE A 182 7.26 12.80 -11.59
C PHE A 182 7.87 12.35 -12.93
N VAL A 183 8.93 13.04 -13.37
CA VAL A 183 9.64 12.69 -14.61
C VAL A 183 10.40 11.39 -14.46
N MET A 184 10.99 11.11 -13.28
CA MET A 184 11.70 9.84 -13.04
C MET A 184 10.79 8.63 -13.20
N MET A 185 9.55 8.70 -12.72
CA MET A 185 8.59 7.61 -12.82
C MET A 185 8.10 7.40 -14.26
N LEU A 186 7.86 8.47 -15.02
CA LEU A 186 7.55 8.36 -16.45
C LEU A 186 8.71 7.73 -17.23
N ARG A 187 9.94 8.18 -16.96
CA ARG A 187 11.15 7.66 -17.61
C ARG A 187 11.46 6.22 -17.20
N LEU A 188 11.16 5.82 -15.96
CA LEU A 188 11.28 4.43 -15.53
C LEU A 188 10.28 3.53 -16.26
N ALA A 189 9.02 3.96 -16.40
CA ALA A 189 8.03 3.21 -17.17
C ALA A 189 8.47 3.03 -18.62
N ASP A 190 8.90 4.11 -19.29
CA ASP A 190 9.46 4.06 -20.65
C ASP A 190 10.67 3.12 -20.74
N TYR A 191 11.59 3.19 -19.77
CA TYR A 191 12.77 2.32 -19.72
C TYR A 191 12.41 0.84 -19.57
N LEU A 192 11.49 0.49 -18.68
CA LEU A 192 11.06 -0.90 -18.49
C LEU A 192 10.38 -1.45 -19.76
N LEU A 193 9.45 -0.69 -20.33
CA LEU A 193 8.70 -1.10 -21.52
C LEU A 193 9.59 -1.24 -22.76
N SER A 194 10.46 -0.25 -23.01
CA SER A 194 11.32 -0.24 -24.20
C SER A 194 12.49 -1.22 -24.14
N ASN A 195 12.83 -1.75 -22.96
CA ASN A 195 13.94 -2.70 -22.79
C ASN A 195 13.49 -4.14 -22.49
N TYR A 196 12.19 -4.41 -22.38
CA TYR A 196 11.68 -5.77 -22.26
C TYR A 196 12.06 -6.63 -23.48
N GLY A 197 12.61 -7.82 -23.23
CA GLY A 197 13.14 -8.70 -24.27
C GLY A 197 14.51 -8.28 -24.85
N ILE A 198 15.08 -7.15 -24.39
CA ILE A 198 16.38 -6.63 -24.84
C ILE A 198 17.40 -6.68 -23.69
N ASP A 199 17.06 -6.06 -22.56
CA ASP A 199 17.89 -6.06 -21.36
C ASP A 199 17.47 -7.20 -20.43
N ALA A 200 18.39 -8.14 -20.16
CA ALA A 200 18.08 -9.33 -19.38
C ALA A 200 17.63 -9.03 -17.94
N ARG A 201 18.06 -7.90 -17.36
CA ARG A 201 17.64 -7.47 -16.02
C ARG A 201 16.20 -6.98 -16.06
N VAL A 202 15.84 -6.16 -17.05
CA VAL A 202 14.47 -5.69 -17.25
C VAL A 202 13.52 -6.82 -17.60
N THR A 203 13.91 -7.71 -18.53
CA THR A 203 13.11 -8.89 -18.89
C THR A 203 12.78 -9.71 -17.65
N ARG A 204 13.80 -10.03 -16.84
CA ARG A 204 13.59 -10.78 -15.59
C ARG A 204 12.65 -10.08 -14.61
N LEU A 205 12.74 -8.75 -14.49
CA LEU A 205 11.85 -8.01 -13.60
C LEU A 205 10.39 -8.09 -14.05
N LEU A 206 10.12 -8.04 -15.36
CA LEU A 206 8.75 -8.10 -15.88
C LEU A 206 8.20 -9.53 -15.94
N ASP A 207 9.06 -10.54 -16.10
CA ASP A 207 8.70 -11.97 -16.09
C ASP A 207 8.44 -12.54 -14.68
N GLU A 208 8.78 -11.81 -13.62
CA GLU A 208 8.68 -12.31 -12.24
C GLU A 208 7.94 -11.34 -11.29
N LEU A 209 7.50 -10.16 -11.76
CA LEU A 209 6.85 -9.14 -10.94
C LEU A 209 5.73 -8.41 -11.69
N GLU A 210 4.67 -8.09 -10.95
CA GLU A 210 3.75 -7.03 -11.32
C GLU A 210 4.23 -5.67 -10.78
N ILE A 211 4.75 -4.80 -11.66
CA ILE A 211 5.27 -3.49 -11.29
C ILE A 211 4.20 -2.41 -11.56
N TRP A 212 3.80 -1.70 -10.51
CA TRP A 212 2.84 -0.62 -10.58
C TRP A 212 3.53 0.73 -10.42
N ILE A 213 3.31 1.68 -11.34
CA ILE A 213 3.98 3.00 -11.32
C ILE A 213 2.93 4.12 -11.40
N ASN A 214 2.85 4.96 -10.36
CA ASN A 214 2.04 6.17 -10.31
C ASN A 214 2.94 7.43 -10.30
N PRO A 215 3.17 8.09 -11.45
CA PRO A 215 4.07 9.23 -11.52
C PRO A 215 3.60 10.48 -10.76
N LEU A 216 2.28 10.67 -10.67
CA LEU A 216 1.65 11.89 -10.19
C LEU A 216 0.49 11.60 -9.24
N ALA A 217 0.76 11.56 -7.94
CA ALA A 217 -0.25 11.30 -6.91
C ALA A 217 -1.08 12.55 -6.54
N ASN A 218 -0.52 13.76 -6.71
CA ASN A 218 -1.20 15.03 -6.42
C ASN A 218 -1.18 15.98 -7.65
N PRO A 219 -2.02 15.70 -8.67
CA PRO A 219 -2.07 16.51 -9.88
C PRO A 219 -2.61 17.92 -9.63
N ASP A 220 -3.43 18.13 -8.59
CA ASP A 220 -3.95 19.47 -8.27
C ASP A 220 -2.91 20.38 -7.63
N GLY A 221 -2.06 19.84 -6.74
CA GLY A 221 -0.93 20.60 -6.21
C GLY A 221 0.11 20.92 -7.29
N THR A 222 0.29 20.03 -8.27
CA THR A 222 1.29 20.18 -9.34
C THR A 222 0.82 21.15 -10.44
N TYR A 223 -0.40 20.94 -10.94
CA TYR A 223 -1.03 21.75 -11.98
C TYR A 223 -2.11 22.63 -11.37
N LEU A 224 -1.69 23.60 -10.56
CA LEU A 224 -2.57 24.45 -9.76
C LEU A 224 -3.52 25.28 -10.63
N ASP A 225 -2.96 26.04 -11.57
CA ASP A 225 -3.69 27.09 -12.30
C ASP A 225 -4.00 26.73 -13.77
N GLY A 226 -3.76 25.49 -14.20
CA GLY A 226 -4.06 25.10 -15.58
C GLY A 226 -3.35 23.84 -16.06
N ASN A 227 -2.85 23.91 -17.29
CA ASN A 227 -2.24 22.78 -18.00
C ASN A 227 -0.70 22.72 -17.82
N GLU A 228 -0.08 23.78 -17.32
CA GLU A 228 1.37 23.89 -17.15
C GLU A 228 1.73 23.96 -15.67
N ILE A 229 2.95 23.55 -15.34
CA ILE A 229 3.47 23.63 -13.96
C ILE A 229 4.09 25.02 -13.81
N THR A 230 3.42 25.93 -13.10
CA THR A 230 3.86 27.33 -12.95
C THR A 230 4.25 27.64 -11.50
N ALA A 231 3.33 27.38 -10.57
CA ALA A 231 3.51 27.60 -9.14
C ALA A 231 2.98 26.40 -8.34
N PRO A 232 3.60 25.22 -8.47
CA PRO A 232 3.12 24.04 -7.79
C PRO A 232 3.23 24.22 -6.27
N VAL A 233 2.26 23.63 -5.56
CA VAL A 233 2.16 23.67 -4.10
C VAL A 233 2.24 22.27 -3.53
N ARG A 234 2.65 22.18 -2.26
CA ARG A 234 2.80 20.91 -1.56
C ARG A 234 1.48 20.21 -1.34
N ALA A 235 0.50 20.95 -0.81
CA ALA A 235 -0.79 20.40 -0.42
C ALA A 235 -1.64 19.97 -1.63
N ASN A 236 -2.70 19.21 -1.38
CA ASN A 236 -3.75 19.02 -2.38
C ASN A 236 -4.61 20.28 -2.56
N ALA A 237 -5.61 20.25 -3.44
CA ALA A 237 -6.49 21.39 -3.70
C ALA A 237 -7.21 21.95 -2.45
N MET A 238 -7.38 21.11 -1.41
CA MET A 238 -8.04 21.48 -0.16
C MET A 238 -7.08 21.99 0.91
N GLY A 239 -5.79 22.14 0.60
CA GLY A 239 -4.77 22.64 1.52
C GLY A 239 -4.24 21.62 2.53
N TYR A 240 -4.55 20.33 2.36
CA TYR A 240 -4.05 19.24 3.20
C TYR A 240 -2.76 18.64 2.65
N ASP A 241 -1.82 18.35 3.55
CA ASP A 241 -0.65 17.52 3.26
C ASP A 241 -1.08 16.05 3.19
N LEU A 242 -0.95 15.43 2.01
CA LEU A 242 -1.36 14.04 1.79
C LEU A 242 -0.51 13.05 2.61
N ASN A 243 0.75 13.37 2.91
CA ASN A 243 1.64 12.55 3.73
C ASN A 243 1.49 12.82 5.24
N ARG A 244 0.37 13.42 5.64
CA ARG A 244 -0.14 13.52 7.02
C ARG A 244 -1.56 12.99 7.15
N ASN A 245 -2.09 12.36 6.09
CA ASN A 245 -3.51 12.09 5.94
C ASN A 245 -3.88 10.61 5.93
N PHE A 246 -2.89 9.71 5.93
CA PHE A 246 -3.11 8.27 5.96
C PHE A 246 -3.53 7.77 7.36
N PRO A 247 -4.16 6.59 7.46
CA PRO A 247 -4.49 5.97 8.74
C PRO A 247 -3.26 5.82 9.63
N ASP A 248 -3.43 6.21 10.88
CA ASP A 248 -2.38 6.19 11.88
C ASP A 248 -3.01 5.75 13.22
N PRO A 249 -2.45 4.76 13.93
CA PRO A 249 -3.06 4.21 15.15
C PRO A 249 -3.28 5.20 16.30
N GLY A 250 -2.68 6.39 16.24
CA GLY A 250 -2.82 7.40 17.29
C GLY A 250 -3.23 8.77 16.78
N LEU A 251 -3.67 8.86 15.52
CA LEU A 251 -4.49 9.98 15.05
C LEU A 251 -5.96 9.56 15.05
N SER A 252 -6.82 10.38 15.62
CA SER A 252 -8.27 10.21 15.56
C SER A 252 -8.93 11.42 14.89
N ASN A 253 -10.06 11.21 14.21
CA ASN A 253 -10.84 12.28 13.57
C ASN A 253 -10.12 13.06 12.44
N VAL A 254 -9.20 12.42 11.72
CA VAL A 254 -8.56 13.01 10.53
C VAL A 254 -9.58 13.13 9.39
N VAL A 255 -9.73 14.33 8.83
CA VAL A 255 -10.49 14.57 7.59
C VAL A 255 -9.67 14.01 6.43
N ARG A 256 -10.01 12.80 6.01
CA ARG A 256 -9.32 12.12 4.90
C ARG A 256 -9.72 12.74 3.57
N GLN A 257 -8.70 13.05 2.78
CA GLN A 257 -8.83 13.63 1.45
C GLN A 257 -9.19 12.56 0.43
N LYS A 258 -9.79 13.01 -0.68
CA LYS A 258 -10.21 12.13 -1.76
C LYS A 258 -9.03 11.33 -2.32
N GLU A 259 -7.92 12.00 -2.62
CA GLU A 259 -6.71 11.35 -3.14
C GLU A 259 -6.19 10.27 -2.18
N THR A 260 -6.20 10.54 -0.88
CA THR A 260 -5.81 9.59 0.16
C THR A 260 -6.76 8.40 0.23
N LEU A 261 -8.08 8.62 0.19
CA LEU A 261 -9.08 7.54 0.26
C LEU A 261 -8.98 6.60 -0.95
N ASP A 262 -8.81 7.18 -2.15
CA ASP A 262 -8.65 6.43 -3.38
C ASP A 262 -7.34 5.61 -3.33
N MET A 263 -6.23 6.21 -2.88
CA MET A 263 -4.95 5.51 -2.69
C MET A 263 -5.05 4.37 -1.66
N ILE A 264 -5.70 4.60 -0.50
CA ILE A 264 -5.93 3.55 0.51
C ILE A 264 -6.71 2.38 -0.09
N LYS A 265 -7.79 2.66 -0.82
CA LYS A 265 -8.60 1.63 -1.47
C LYS A 265 -7.77 0.83 -2.48
N PHE A 266 -6.98 1.52 -3.29
CA PHE A 266 -6.08 0.91 -4.26
C PHE A 266 -5.05 0.00 -3.58
N MET A 267 -4.29 0.50 -2.61
CA MET A 267 -3.25 -0.28 -1.95
C MET A 267 -3.80 -1.49 -1.17
N ARG A 268 -4.98 -1.35 -0.54
CA ARG A 268 -5.68 -2.48 0.10
C ARG A 268 -6.19 -3.53 -0.88
N LYS A 269 -6.51 -3.15 -2.11
CA LYS A 269 -6.95 -4.09 -3.14
C LYS A 269 -5.76 -4.92 -3.65
N HIS A 270 -4.62 -4.28 -3.87
CA HIS A 270 -3.50 -4.89 -4.56
C HIS A 270 -2.48 -5.59 -3.65
N HIS A 271 -2.43 -5.29 -2.34
CA HIS A 271 -1.53 -5.96 -1.39
C HIS A 271 -0.05 -5.97 -1.83
N PHE A 272 0.50 -4.79 -2.13
CA PHE A 272 1.90 -4.65 -2.56
C PHE A 272 2.88 -5.21 -1.52
N VAL A 273 3.81 -6.07 -1.96
CA VAL A 273 4.82 -6.69 -1.08
C VAL A 273 5.90 -5.68 -0.68
N ILE A 274 6.27 -4.80 -1.61
CA ILE A 274 7.25 -3.73 -1.42
C ILE A 274 6.82 -2.50 -2.21
N SER A 275 7.11 -1.31 -1.70
CA SER A 275 6.81 -0.06 -2.37
C SER A 275 7.81 1.04 -2.02
N ALA A 276 7.84 2.07 -2.86
CA ALA A 276 8.58 3.29 -2.60
C ALA A 276 7.75 4.52 -3.00
N ASN A 277 7.75 5.53 -2.15
CA ASN A 277 7.22 6.86 -2.48
C ASN A 277 8.38 7.86 -2.63
N PHE A 278 8.40 8.60 -3.74
CA PHE A 278 9.48 9.51 -4.11
C PHE A 278 9.12 10.96 -3.80
N HIS A 279 10.06 11.65 -3.16
CA HIS A 279 9.94 12.98 -2.58
C HIS A 279 11.13 13.87 -2.97
N SER A 280 11.10 15.14 -2.55
CA SER A 280 12.21 16.08 -2.70
C SER A 280 12.23 17.10 -1.54
N GLY A 281 13.33 17.82 -1.38
CA GLY A 281 13.65 18.71 -0.26
C GLY A 281 14.91 18.28 0.51
N ALA A 282 15.34 17.04 0.28
CA ALA A 282 16.59 16.46 0.75
C ALA A 282 17.09 15.39 -0.24
N GLU A 283 18.26 14.82 0.03
CA GLU A 283 18.80 13.69 -0.74
C GLU A 283 19.15 12.57 0.25
N VAL A 284 18.18 11.69 0.52
CA VAL A 284 18.28 10.64 1.55
C VAL A 284 17.22 9.56 1.34
N VAL A 285 17.57 8.32 1.63
CA VAL A 285 16.62 7.21 1.73
C VAL A 285 16.11 7.11 3.16
N ASN A 286 14.82 7.41 3.34
CA ASN A 286 14.10 7.37 4.60
C ASN A 286 13.38 6.03 4.75
N TYR A 287 13.55 5.37 5.90
CA TYR A 287 12.89 4.09 6.17
C TYR A 287 12.14 4.08 7.53
N PRO A 288 11.19 3.14 7.71
CA PRO A 288 10.31 3.10 8.87
C PRO A 288 11.02 2.92 10.21
N TRP A 289 10.42 3.38 11.31
CA TRP A 289 9.17 4.13 11.36
C TRP A 289 9.40 5.64 11.23
N ASP A 290 8.46 6.33 10.60
CA ASP A 290 8.37 7.79 10.60
C ASP A 290 7.85 8.31 11.95
N ARG A 291 6.89 7.61 12.55
CA ARG A 291 6.19 8.08 13.75
C ARG A 291 6.84 7.68 15.05
N TRP A 292 7.43 6.48 15.14
CA TRP A 292 7.77 5.88 16.42
C TRP A 292 9.27 5.80 16.65
N SER A 293 9.67 6.05 17.89
CA SER A 293 11.07 5.93 18.33
C SER A 293 11.59 4.50 18.41
N ARG A 294 10.69 3.53 18.54
CA ARG A 294 11.05 2.11 18.48
C ARG A 294 11.30 1.73 17.02
N ARG A 295 12.21 0.79 16.77
CA ARG A 295 12.48 0.28 15.42
C ARG A 295 11.44 -0.74 14.95
N HIS A 296 11.30 -0.85 13.64
CA HIS A 296 10.55 -1.92 12.98
C HIS A 296 11.13 -3.29 13.38
N ALA A 297 10.33 -4.37 13.30
CA ALA A 297 10.85 -5.72 13.54
C ALA A 297 11.99 -6.06 12.57
N ASP A 298 11.76 -5.76 11.29
CA ASP A 298 12.70 -5.92 10.17
C ASP A 298 13.63 -4.70 9.94
N ASP A 299 14.07 -4.01 10.99
CA ASP A 299 14.93 -2.80 10.90
C ASP A 299 16.21 -3.04 10.07
N ASP A 300 16.90 -4.16 10.32
CA ASP A 300 18.13 -4.52 9.60
C ASP A 300 17.89 -4.71 8.10
N TRP A 301 16.72 -5.26 7.72
CA TRP A 301 16.35 -5.43 6.32
C TRP A 301 16.06 -4.07 5.66
N PHE A 302 15.28 -3.21 6.32
CA PHE A 302 15.01 -1.85 5.82
C PHE A 302 16.28 -1.03 5.66
N TYR A 303 17.16 -1.07 6.65
CA TYR A 303 18.45 -0.40 6.58
C TYR A 303 19.29 -0.93 5.41
N SER A 304 19.38 -2.26 5.27
CA SER A 304 20.19 -2.89 4.22
C SER A 304 19.76 -2.48 2.81
N ILE A 305 18.45 -2.53 2.49
CA ILE A 305 17.97 -2.14 1.16
C ILE A 305 18.12 -0.63 0.91
N SER A 306 17.93 0.19 1.95
CA SER A 306 18.10 1.64 1.86
C SER A 306 19.56 2.03 1.62
N ARG A 307 20.47 1.33 2.31
CA ARG A 307 21.92 1.47 2.12
C ARG A 307 22.35 1.03 0.74
N LYS A 308 21.85 -0.09 0.23
CA LYS A 308 22.12 -0.56 -1.15
C LYS A 308 21.66 0.47 -2.21
N TYR A 309 20.51 1.10 -1.98
CA TYR A 309 20.02 2.19 -2.85
C TYR A 309 21.02 3.35 -2.89
N ALA A 310 21.40 3.87 -1.72
CA ALA A 310 22.30 5.01 -1.59
C ALA A 310 23.73 4.69 -2.08
N ASP A 311 24.26 3.49 -1.79
CA ASP A 311 25.57 3.03 -2.28
C ASP A 311 25.61 2.98 -3.81
N THR A 312 24.55 2.46 -4.41
CA THR A 312 24.43 2.41 -5.87
C THR A 312 24.38 3.82 -6.44
N VAL A 313 23.61 4.73 -5.83
CA VAL A 313 23.59 6.14 -6.21
C VAL A 313 25.00 6.73 -6.18
N HIS A 314 25.72 6.60 -5.06
CA HIS A 314 27.07 7.14 -4.89
C HIS A 314 28.09 6.64 -5.90
N GLN A 315 27.92 5.41 -6.40
CA GLN A 315 28.79 4.84 -7.42
C GLN A 315 28.61 5.50 -8.79
N TYR A 316 27.41 6.01 -9.09
CA TYR A 316 27.04 6.50 -10.41
C TYR A 316 26.68 8.00 -10.44
N SER A 317 26.77 8.69 -9.31
CA SER A 317 26.52 10.11 -9.19
C SER A 317 27.79 10.94 -9.04
N ASP A 318 27.64 12.25 -9.23
CA ASP A 318 28.67 13.21 -8.82
C ASP A 318 28.91 13.12 -7.30
N PRO A 319 30.14 13.41 -6.84
CA PRO A 319 30.44 13.47 -5.40
C PRO A 319 29.54 14.48 -4.69
N GLY A 320 28.93 14.04 -3.59
CA GLY A 320 28.09 14.90 -2.74
C GLY A 320 26.59 14.76 -3.00
N TYR A 321 26.16 13.99 -4.00
CA TYR A 321 24.77 13.62 -4.17
C TYR A 321 24.36 12.51 -3.18
N MET A 322 23.22 12.69 -2.49
CA MET A 322 22.67 11.73 -1.52
C MET A 322 23.60 11.41 -0.35
N VAL A 323 24.32 12.41 0.17
CA VAL A 323 25.24 12.24 1.34
C VAL A 323 24.64 12.74 2.65
N PHE A 324 23.36 13.10 2.67
CA PHE A 324 22.72 13.68 3.85
C PHE A 324 22.54 12.64 4.98
N LEU A 325 22.60 13.10 6.24
CA LEU A 325 22.49 12.27 7.46
C LEU A 325 23.52 11.12 7.50
N GLN A 326 23.09 9.85 7.54
CA GLN A 326 24.00 8.71 7.62
C GLN A 326 24.50 8.33 6.22
N ASP A 327 25.09 9.30 5.54
CA ASP A 327 25.63 9.17 4.19
C ASP A 327 24.56 8.70 3.17
N GLY A 328 23.36 9.29 3.23
CA GLY A 328 22.26 8.99 2.30
C GLY A 328 21.18 8.08 2.84
N VAL A 329 21.21 7.73 4.13
CA VAL A 329 20.17 6.89 4.75
C VAL A 329 19.73 7.46 6.10
N THR A 330 18.44 7.34 6.43
CA THR A 330 17.91 7.66 7.75
C THR A 330 16.69 6.82 8.11
N ASN A 331 16.54 6.52 9.40
CA ASN A 331 15.22 6.19 9.94
C ASN A 331 14.37 7.47 10.04
N GLY A 332 13.08 7.40 9.74
CA GLY A 332 12.21 8.58 9.72
C GLY A 332 12.11 9.30 11.06
N TRP A 333 11.78 8.57 12.13
CA TRP A 333 11.75 9.15 13.48
C TRP A 333 13.09 9.76 13.89
N ASP A 334 14.21 9.17 13.48
CA ASP A 334 15.55 9.70 13.78
C ASP A 334 15.77 11.09 13.17
N TRP A 335 15.25 11.32 11.97
CA TRP A 335 15.26 12.62 11.30
C TRP A 335 14.28 13.60 11.97
N TYR A 336 12.98 13.34 11.87
CA TYR A 336 11.90 14.02 12.61
C TYR A 336 10.62 13.20 12.53
N SER A 337 9.77 13.28 13.55
CA SER A 337 8.56 12.47 13.54
C SER A 337 7.57 12.90 12.46
N VAL A 338 6.90 11.93 11.84
CA VAL A 338 5.74 12.18 10.98
C VAL A 338 4.61 11.23 11.39
N SER A 339 3.41 11.76 11.62
CA SER A 339 2.20 10.96 11.87
C SER A 339 1.27 11.03 10.65
N GLY A 340 0.55 9.95 10.36
CA GLY A 340 -0.31 9.88 9.18
C GLY A 340 0.44 9.81 7.84
N SER A 341 1.70 9.38 7.86
CA SER A 341 2.50 9.10 6.66
C SER A 341 1.95 7.90 5.91
N ARG A 342 2.08 7.90 4.58
CA ARG A 342 1.80 6.71 3.77
C ARG A 342 2.74 5.56 4.11
N GLN A 343 4.02 5.85 4.29
CA GLN A 343 5.06 4.86 4.61
C GLN A 343 4.64 4.01 5.82
N ASP A 344 4.39 4.63 6.98
CA ASP A 344 3.99 3.87 8.18
C ASP A 344 2.62 3.18 8.02
N PHE A 345 1.68 3.74 7.25
CA PHE A 345 0.41 3.06 6.94
C PHE A 345 0.62 1.75 6.20
N VAL A 346 1.49 1.72 5.18
CA VAL A 346 1.78 0.48 4.43
C VAL A 346 2.43 -0.55 5.33
N ASN A 347 3.44 -0.12 6.09
CA ASN A 347 4.23 -1.03 6.92
C ASN A 347 3.45 -1.59 8.11
N TRP A 348 2.57 -0.79 8.71
CA TRP A 348 1.76 -1.20 9.85
C TRP A 348 0.45 -1.89 9.44
N GLU A 349 -0.35 -1.24 8.60
CA GLU A 349 -1.72 -1.67 8.33
C GLU A 349 -1.81 -2.69 7.20
N LEU A 350 -0.99 -2.53 6.15
CA LEU A 350 -1.03 -3.41 4.98
C LEU A 350 0.00 -4.55 5.04
N GLN A 351 0.84 -4.58 6.07
CA GLN A 351 1.94 -5.54 6.22
C GLN A 351 2.96 -5.51 5.05
N GLY A 352 2.88 -4.49 4.19
CA GLY A 352 3.82 -4.30 3.08
C GLY A 352 5.16 -3.76 3.56
N ARG A 353 6.06 -3.45 2.62
CA ARG A 353 7.37 -2.87 2.90
C ARG A 353 7.57 -1.60 2.10
N GLU A 354 7.24 -0.45 2.69
CA GLU A 354 7.41 0.86 2.04
C GLU A 354 8.60 1.64 2.61
N ILE A 355 9.37 2.27 1.72
CA ILE A 355 10.33 3.33 2.06
C ILE A 355 9.96 4.66 1.37
N THR A 356 10.54 5.74 1.86
CA THR A 356 10.48 7.06 1.24
C THR A 356 11.85 7.44 0.70
N VAL A 357 11.93 7.90 -0.55
CA VAL A 357 13.20 8.32 -1.16
C VAL A 357 13.14 9.80 -1.51
N GLU A 358 13.97 10.59 -0.85
CA GLU A 358 14.17 12.02 -1.15
C GLU A 358 15.22 12.13 -2.26
N LEU A 359 14.79 12.52 -3.46
CA LEU A 359 15.61 12.47 -4.69
C LEU A 359 16.46 13.71 -4.91
N ASP A 360 16.05 14.87 -4.44
CA ASP A 360 16.64 16.15 -4.80
C ASP A 360 16.50 17.15 -3.65
N ASN A 361 17.51 18.00 -3.43
CA ASN A 361 17.42 19.10 -2.49
C ASN A 361 16.44 20.20 -2.96
N ASP A 362 16.28 20.35 -4.27
CA ASP A 362 15.29 21.23 -4.85
C ASP A 362 13.93 20.52 -4.92
N PHE A 363 12.89 21.13 -4.33
CA PHE A 363 11.52 20.60 -4.48
C PHE A 363 11.14 20.47 -5.96
N VAL A 364 11.46 21.51 -6.73
CA VAL A 364 11.28 21.51 -8.19
C VAL A 364 12.64 21.36 -8.85
N THR A 365 12.96 20.15 -9.30
CA THR A 365 14.19 19.88 -10.05
C THR A 365 14.25 20.74 -11.31
N PRO A 366 15.31 21.53 -11.54
CA PRO A 366 15.47 22.27 -12.80
C PRO A 366 15.52 21.31 -14.00
N ALA A 367 14.89 21.69 -15.12
CA ALA A 367 14.83 20.87 -16.33
C ALA A 367 16.21 20.37 -16.80
N ALA A 368 17.22 21.24 -16.73
CA ALA A 368 18.62 20.91 -17.08
C ALA A 368 19.25 19.81 -16.20
N ASN A 369 18.66 19.51 -15.04
CA ASN A 369 19.17 18.51 -14.10
C ASN A 369 18.42 17.17 -14.19
N LEU A 370 17.30 17.09 -14.91
CA LEU A 370 16.47 15.87 -15.00
C LEU A 370 17.27 14.67 -15.55
N SER A 371 18.10 14.87 -16.58
CA SER A 371 18.98 13.85 -17.11
C SER A 371 19.96 13.29 -16.07
N SER A 372 20.58 14.17 -15.28
CA SER A 372 21.53 13.77 -14.24
C SER A 372 20.81 13.01 -13.13
N LEU A 373 19.65 13.51 -12.69
CA LEU A 373 18.83 12.85 -11.68
C LEU A 373 18.46 11.41 -12.10
N TRP A 374 18.14 11.20 -13.37
CA TRP A 374 17.89 9.86 -13.91
C TRP A 374 19.12 8.97 -13.88
N GLU A 375 20.26 9.45 -14.40
CA GLU A 375 21.47 8.63 -14.46
C GLU A 375 21.99 8.23 -13.07
N TYR A 376 21.77 9.07 -12.07
CA TYR A 376 22.14 8.80 -10.69
C TYR A 376 21.27 7.70 -10.08
N ASN A 377 19.95 7.71 -10.34
CA ASN A 377 19.00 6.87 -9.61
C ASN A 377 18.52 5.62 -10.36
N ARG A 378 18.57 5.57 -11.70
CA ARG A 378 17.94 4.48 -12.48
C ARG A 378 18.38 3.08 -12.07
N ARG A 379 19.65 2.92 -11.69
CA ARG A 379 20.20 1.62 -11.25
C ARG A 379 19.67 1.21 -9.88
N SER A 380 19.46 2.19 -9.00
CA SER A 380 18.87 2.02 -7.68
C SER A 380 17.36 1.78 -7.76
N PHE A 381 16.64 2.39 -8.72
CA PHE A 381 15.25 2.04 -8.99
C PHE A 381 15.10 0.55 -9.33
N LEU A 382 15.87 0.07 -10.31
CA LEU A 382 15.87 -1.35 -10.69
C LEU A 382 16.34 -2.25 -9.53
N GLY A 383 17.38 -1.81 -8.79
CA GLY A 383 17.91 -2.55 -7.64
C GLY A 383 16.91 -2.66 -6.50
N PHE A 384 16.07 -1.65 -6.32
CA PHE A 384 15.01 -1.69 -5.34
C PHE A 384 13.90 -2.67 -5.76
N LEU A 385 13.46 -2.64 -7.03
CA LEU A 385 12.49 -3.61 -7.58
C LEU A 385 12.96 -5.06 -7.39
N GLU A 386 14.24 -5.34 -7.61
CA GLU A 386 14.83 -6.68 -7.43
C GLU A 386 14.66 -7.24 -6.00
N ASN A 387 14.51 -6.39 -4.97
CA ASN A 387 14.29 -6.88 -3.60
C ASN A 387 12.99 -7.65 -3.44
N ALA A 388 12.00 -7.42 -4.31
CA ALA A 388 10.76 -8.20 -4.33
C ALA A 388 10.99 -9.67 -4.71
N LEU A 389 12.08 -9.98 -5.43
CA LEU A 389 12.43 -11.34 -5.85
C LEU A 389 13.16 -12.15 -4.77
N TYR A 390 13.53 -11.53 -3.65
CA TYR A 390 14.35 -12.14 -2.61
C TYR A 390 13.54 -12.44 -1.35
N GLY A 391 14.19 -13.05 -0.35
CA GLY A 391 13.53 -13.46 0.88
C GLY A 391 12.83 -14.80 0.71
N ILE A 392 11.78 -15.04 1.50
CA ILE A 392 11.04 -16.31 1.46
C ILE A 392 9.79 -16.14 0.59
N HIS A 393 9.62 -17.05 -0.36
CA HIS A 393 8.47 -17.11 -1.26
C HIS A 393 7.88 -18.51 -1.21
N GLY A 394 6.58 -18.64 -1.43
CA GLY A 394 5.96 -19.95 -1.62
C GLY A 394 4.46 -19.90 -1.45
N HIS A 395 3.85 -21.08 -1.34
CA HIS A 395 2.41 -21.26 -1.29
C HIS A 395 1.95 -21.98 -0.03
N VAL A 396 0.81 -21.58 0.50
CA VAL A 396 0.12 -22.28 1.59
C VAL A 396 -1.15 -22.92 1.05
N THR A 397 -1.23 -24.24 1.17
CA THR A 397 -2.33 -25.05 0.64
C THR A 397 -2.89 -26.00 1.71
N ASP A 398 -4.12 -26.47 1.52
CA ASP A 398 -4.70 -27.53 2.35
C ASP A 398 -4.15 -28.90 1.90
N ILE A 399 -3.70 -29.70 2.87
CA ILE A 399 -3.04 -30.99 2.58
C ILE A 399 -3.95 -32.01 1.87
N ASN A 400 -5.27 -31.93 2.06
CA ASN A 400 -6.21 -32.90 1.52
C ASN A 400 -6.73 -32.51 0.14
N THR A 401 -7.00 -31.22 -0.07
CA THR A 401 -7.63 -30.68 -1.28
C THR A 401 -6.62 -30.07 -2.25
N GLY A 402 -5.43 -29.69 -1.77
CA GLY A 402 -4.45 -28.92 -2.53
C GLY A 402 -4.88 -27.47 -2.81
N LEU A 403 -6.03 -27.02 -2.28
CA LEU A 403 -6.53 -25.67 -2.50
C LEU A 403 -5.78 -24.64 -1.64
N PRO A 404 -5.68 -23.38 -2.10
CA PRO A 404 -5.10 -22.27 -1.36
C PRO A 404 -5.68 -22.06 0.04
N VAL A 405 -4.83 -21.65 0.98
CA VAL A 405 -5.20 -21.29 2.35
C VAL A 405 -4.65 -19.92 2.69
N GLU A 406 -5.54 -18.99 3.06
CA GLU A 406 -5.17 -17.72 3.68
C GLU A 406 -4.66 -17.99 5.10
N ALA A 407 -3.34 -17.92 5.26
CA ALA A 407 -2.64 -18.20 6.49
C ALA A 407 -1.84 -16.97 6.93
N LYS A 408 -1.88 -16.69 8.22
CA LYS A 408 -0.96 -15.76 8.86
C LYS A 408 0.40 -16.44 9.04
N ILE A 409 1.44 -15.84 8.48
CA ILE A 409 2.83 -16.26 8.64
C ILE A 409 3.50 -15.31 9.62
N VAL A 410 3.90 -15.82 10.78
CA VAL A 410 4.52 -15.04 11.86
C VAL A 410 5.83 -15.69 12.31
N ILE A 411 6.83 -14.89 12.62
CA ILE A 411 8.11 -15.32 13.21
C ILE A 411 8.04 -15.07 14.73
N PRO A 412 7.88 -16.11 15.57
CA PRO A 412 7.72 -15.94 17.00
C PRO A 412 8.92 -15.24 17.64
N GLY A 413 8.66 -14.22 18.48
CA GLY A 413 9.71 -13.46 19.17
C GLY A 413 10.40 -12.39 18.32
N HIS A 414 10.18 -12.37 17.01
CA HIS A 414 10.64 -11.31 16.10
C HIS A 414 9.50 -10.36 15.74
N ASP A 415 8.41 -10.93 15.20
CA ASP A 415 7.32 -10.11 14.68
C ASP A 415 6.58 -9.36 15.79
N LYS A 416 6.43 -8.06 15.57
CA LYS A 416 5.75 -7.10 16.45
C LYS A 416 5.16 -5.99 15.57
N ASP A 417 4.26 -5.17 16.13
CA ASP A 417 3.81 -3.98 15.42
C ASP A 417 3.24 -4.28 14.01
N SER A 418 2.51 -5.40 13.89
CA SER A 418 1.95 -5.91 12.63
C SER A 418 2.98 -6.28 11.55
N SER A 419 4.21 -6.63 11.90
CA SER A 419 5.24 -6.97 10.89
C SER A 419 5.05 -8.33 10.21
N PHE A 420 4.14 -9.20 10.68
CA PHE A 420 3.83 -10.51 10.06
C PHE A 420 3.23 -10.35 8.65
N VAL A 421 3.10 -11.43 7.87
CA VAL A 421 2.46 -11.41 6.54
C VAL A 421 1.33 -12.44 6.44
N PHE A 422 0.53 -12.36 5.38
CA PHE A 422 -0.48 -13.36 5.03
C PHE A 422 -0.17 -13.98 3.67
N SER A 423 -0.60 -15.23 3.47
CA SER A 423 -0.75 -15.78 2.13
C SER A 423 -2.05 -15.30 1.49
N ASP A 424 -2.02 -15.14 0.17
CA ASP A 424 -3.17 -14.76 -0.64
C ASP A 424 -4.28 -15.83 -0.56
N ALA A 425 -5.53 -15.39 -0.47
CA ALA A 425 -6.66 -16.30 -0.29
C ALA A 425 -7.05 -17.06 -1.57
N GLN A 426 -6.66 -16.57 -2.74
CA GLN A 426 -7.01 -17.13 -4.05
C GLN A 426 -5.90 -17.99 -4.64
N THR A 427 -4.63 -17.66 -4.41
CA THR A 427 -3.49 -18.42 -4.93
C THR A 427 -2.72 -19.17 -3.84
N GLY A 428 -2.81 -18.70 -2.59
CA GLY A 428 -2.05 -19.24 -1.47
C GLY A 428 -0.63 -18.70 -1.41
N SER A 429 -0.21 -17.85 -2.35
CA SER A 429 1.16 -17.35 -2.38
C SER A 429 1.43 -16.37 -1.24
N PHE A 430 2.68 -16.33 -0.79
CA PHE A 430 3.14 -15.33 0.17
C PHE A 430 4.57 -14.92 -0.14
N THR A 431 4.89 -13.68 0.21
CA THR A 431 6.25 -13.16 0.21
C THR A 431 6.61 -12.65 1.59
N ARG A 432 7.75 -13.09 2.11
CA ARG A 432 8.32 -12.63 3.37
C ARG A 432 9.70 -12.05 3.11
N LEU A 433 9.75 -10.73 2.99
CA LEU A 433 10.97 -9.95 2.87
C LEU A 433 11.63 -9.82 4.24
N ILE A 434 12.83 -10.38 4.40
CA ILE A 434 13.53 -10.43 5.66
C ILE A 434 15.04 -10.52 5.45
N ALA A 435 15.81 -10.08 6.45
CA ALA A 435 17.27 -10.14 6.42
C ALA A 435 17.77 -11.60 6.35
N ALA A 436 18.96 -11.77 5.77
CA ALA A 436 19.65 -13.05 5.76
C ALA A 436 19.84 -13.59 7.18
N GLY A 437 19.63 -14.89 7.36
CA GLY A 437 19.60 -15.52 8.68
C GLY A 437 18.89 -16.87 8.66
N SER A 438 18.69 -17.44 9.84
CA SER A 438 17.89 -18.64 10.06
C SER A 438 16.65 -18.25 10.85
N TRP A 439 15.48 -18.58 10.32
CA TRP A 439 14.20 -18.12 10.85
C TRP A 439 13.27 -19.30 11.14
N ASP A 440 12.56 -19.21 12.27
CA ASP A 440 11.49 -20.14 12.62
C ASP A 440 10.15 -19.47 12.31
N LEU A 441 9.37 -20.07 11.40
CA LEU A 441 8.09 -19.54 10.94
C LEU A 441 6.95 -20.35 11.54
N LEU A 442 5.87 -19.66 11.90
CA LEU A 442 4.63 -20.24 12.39
C LEU A 442 3.48 -19.83 11.48
N PHE A 443 2.85 -20.81 10.86
CA PHE A 443 1.71 -20.66 9.96
C PHE A 443 0.42 -20.91 10.75
N LYS A 444 -0.51 -19.96 10.69
CA LYS A 444 -1.81 -20.03 11.37
C LYS A 444 -2.94 -19.71 10.43
N ALA A 445 -3.91 -20.60 10.32
CA ALA A 445 -5.12 -20.37 9.54
C ALA A 445 -6.34 -20.84 10.33
N LYS A 446 -7.44 -20.12 10.19
CA LYS A 446 -8.70 -20.50 10.84
C LYS A 446 -9.17 -21.85 10.29
N GLY A 447 -9.44 -22.81 11.17
CA GLY A 447 -9.85 -24.14 10.73
C GLY A 447 -8.68 -25.10 10.51
N TYR A 448 -7.43 -24.68 10.74
CA TYR A 448 -6.24 -25.50 10.56
C TYR A 448 -5.40 -25.59 11.83
N THR A 449 -4.69 -26.70 11.97
CA THR A 449 -3.66 -26.87 13.00
C THR A 449 -2.49 -25.96 12.69
N ASP A 450 -2.05 -25.18 13.68
CA ASP A 450 -0.85 -24.33 13.56
C ASP A 450 0.37 -25.20 13.16
N LEU A 451 1.15 -24.73 12.19
CA LEU A 451 2.35 -25.44 11.71
C LEU A 451 3.60 -24.58 11.93
N ALA A 452 4.57 -25.13 12.66
CA ALA A 452 5.89 -24.53 12.82
C ALA A 452 6.88 -25.13 11.81
N VAL A 453 7.66 -24.28 11.17
CA VAL A 453 8.78 -24.66 10.29
C VAL A 453 10.03 -23.99 10.84
N GLU A 454 10.96 -24.81 11.30
CA GLU A 454 12.18 -24.35 11.96
C GLU A 454 13.36 -24.30 10.97
N ASN A 455 14.31 -23.41 11.25
CA ASN A 455 15.58 -23.30 10.53
C ASN A 455 15.46 -23.02 9.02
N VAL A 456 14.53 -22.14 8.63
CA VAL A 456 14.46 -21.64 7.24
C VAL A 456 15.61 -20.66 7.00
N VAL A 457 16.55 -21.06 6.15
CA VAL A 457 17.77 -20.28 5.87
C VAL A 457 17.53 -19.30 4.72
N VAL A 458 17.64 -18.01 5.02
CA VAL A 458 17.54 -16.91 4.05
C VAL A 458 18.93 -16.38 3.75
N THR A 459 19.26 -16.24 2.46
CA THR A 459 20.53 -15.66 1.98
C THR A 459 20.27 -14.34 1.27
N ASP A 460 21.20 -13.38 1.38
CA ASP A 460 21.05 -12.07 0.76
C ASP A 460 20.99 -12.17 -0.77
N ASN A 461 20.06 -11.43 -1.37
CA ASN A 461 19.78 -11.42 -2.82
C ASN A 461 19.45 -12.80 -3.42
N VAL A 462 18.87 -13.70 -2.62
CA VAL A 462 18.45 -15.04 -3.06
C VAL A 462 16.99 -15.28 -2.68
N ARG A 463 16.24 -15.89 -3.60
CA ARG A 463 14.88 -16.39 -3.37
C ARG A 463 14.94 -17.72 -2.63
N THR A 464 14.25 -17.82 -1.50
CA THR A 464 14.12 -19.02 -0.68
C THR A 464 12.71 -19.58 -0.87
N GLU A 465 12.57 -20.71 -1.53
CA GLU A 465 11.27 -21.36 -1.75
C GLU A 465 10.79 -22.13 -0.51
N LEU A 466 9.54 -21.93 -0.12
CA LEU A 466 8.92 -22.59 1.02
C LEU A 466 7.42 -22.84 0.76
N ASN A 467 7.11 -24.03 0.25
CA ASN A 467 5.72 -24.48 0.07
C ASN A 467 5.22 -25.25 1.29
N ILE A 468 4.01 -24.92 1.73
CA ILE A 468 3.41 -25.37 2.98
C ILE A 468 2.07 -26.04 2.70
N GLN A 469 1.85 -27.16 3.39
CA GLN A 469 0.56 -27.84 3.43
C GLN A 469 0.02 -27.82 4.86
N MET A 470 -1.09 -27.12 5.07
CA MET A 470 -1.77 -27.03 6.36
C MET A 470 -2.74 -28.20 6.55
N THR A 471 -2.81 -28.73 7.76
CA THR A 471 -3.75 -29.80 8.13
C THR A 471 -5.00 -29.20 8.77
N PRO A 472 -6.20 -29.37 8.19
CA PRO A 472 -7.43 -28.87 8.79
C PRO A 472 -7.70 -29.54 10.14
N TYR A 473 -8.36 -28.84 11.06
CA TYR A 473 -8.86 -29.45 12.29
C TYR A 473 -9.83 -30.56 11.92
N VAL A 474 -9.64 -31.75 12.48
CA VAL A 474 -10.67 -32.79 12.46
C VAL A 474 -11.80 -32.31 13.37
N ASN A 475 -12.84 -31.71 12.79
CA ASN A 475 -14.02 -31.33 13.56
C ASN A 475 -14.76 -32.63 13.92
N PRO A 476 -15.01 -32.96 15.20
CA PRO A 476 -15.75 -34.18 15.57
C PRO A 476 -17.21 -34.18 15.08
N VAL A 477 -17.69 -33.06 14.54
CA VAL A 477 -18.99 -32.93 13.88
C VAL A 477 -18.91 -33.28 12.38
N ASP A 478 -17.70 -33.21 11.80
CA ASP A 478 -17.33 -33.78 10.50
C ASP A 478 -16.56 -35.09 10.69
N THR A 479 -16.98 -35.92 11.65
CA THR A 479 -16.51 -37.30 11.74
C THR A 479 -16.86 -38.04 10.45
N SER A 480 -15.82 -38.38 9.70
CA SER A 480 -15.62 -39.60 8.93
C SER A 480 -16.82 -40.11 8.13
N ASP A 481 -16.74 -39.99 6.80
CA ASP A 481 -17.44 -40.83 5.82
C ASP A 481 -18.93 -41.08 6.10
N ALA A 482 -19.75 -40.02 6.04
CA ALA A 482 -21.18 -40.20 5.83
C ALA A 482 -21.42 -40.30 4.32
N PHE A 483 -21.66 -41.52 3.84
CA PHE A 483 -22.06 -41.87 2.47
C PHE A 483 -22.68 -40.69 1.70
N VAL A 484 -21.90 -40.05 0.82
CA VAL A 484 -22.25 -38.72 0.30
C VAL A 484 -23.16 -38.86 -0.92
N MET A 485 -24.41 -38.41 -0.80
CA MET A 485 -25.33 -38.33 -1.93
C MET A 485 -24.88 -37.28 -2.96
N ILE A 486 -25.18 -37.49 -4.24
CA ILE A 486 -24.95 -36.53 -5.32
C ILE A 486 -26.27 -35.82 -5.64
N LEU A 487 -26.23 -34.49 -5.76
CA LEU A 487 -27.41 -33.66 -6.04
C LEU A 487 -27.28 -32.95 -7.37
N TYR A 488 -28.30 -33.03 -8.22
CA TYR A 488 -28.34 -32.27 -9.47
C TYR A 488 -29.78 -32.04 -9.99
N PRO A 489 -30.05 -30.92 -10.68
CA PRO A 489 -29.18 -29.75 -10.77
C PRO A 489 -29.05 -29.06 -9.40
N ASN A 490 -27.93 -28.38 -9.16
CA ASN A 490 -27.70 -27.53 -7.99
C ASN A 490 -26.90 -26.29 -8.43
N PRO A 491 -27.52 -25.11 -8.62
CA PRO A 491 -28.85 -24.74 -8.14
C PRO A 491 -30.02 -25.49 -8.79
N ALA A 492 -31.07 -25.78 -8.01
CA ALA A 492 -32.34 -26.35 -8.48
C ALA A 492 -33.42 -25.27 -8.55
N ASN A 493 -34.44 -25.50 -9.39
CA ASN A 493 -35.59 -24.61 -9.50
C ASN A 493 -36.88 -25.37 -9.15
N GLU A 494 -37.25 -26.37 -9.95
CA GLU A 494 -38.48 -27.15 -9.71
C GLU A 494 -38.21 -28.53 -9.09
N LEU A 495 -37.11 -29.17 -9.51
CA LEU A 495 -36.78 -30.55 -9.20
C LEU A 495 -35.31 -30.68 -8.84
N LEU A 496 -35.04 -31.44 -7.79
CA LEU A 496 -33.71 -31.82 -7.35
C LEU A 496 -33.62 -33.35 -7.38
N ARG A 497 -32.61 -33.91 -8.06
CA ARG A 497 -32.35 -35.36 -8.05
C ARG A 497 -31.25 -35.68 -7.07
N ALA A 498 -31.47 -36.71 -6.24
CA ALA A 498 -30.50 -37.23 -5.30
C ALA A 498 -30.09 -38.65 -5.68
N VAL A 499 -28.85 -38.82 -6.14
CA VAL A 499 -28.24 -40.16 -6.27
C VAL A 499 -27.74 -40.57 -4.90
N LEU A 500 -28.30 -41.68 -4.41
CA LEU A 500 -28.04 -42.17 -3.07
C LEU A 500 -26.96 -43.26 -3.11
N PRO A 501 -26.12 -43.32 -2.07
CA PRO A 501 -25.20 -44.43 -1.86
C PRO A 501 -25.97 -45.72 -1.48
N GLU A 502 -25.34 -46.88 -1.65
CA GLU A 502 -26.00 -48.20 -1.50
C GLU A 502 -26.62 -48.42 -0.12
N GLU A 503 -26.03 -47.84 0.92
CA GLU A 503 -26.46 -47.96 2.32
C GLU A 503 -27.78 -47.24 2.61
N LEU A 504 -28.22 -46.38 1.67
CA LEU A 504 -29.49 -45.68 1.69
C LEU A 504 -30.53 -46.27 0.73
N TYR A 505 -30.27 -47.42 0.09
CA TYR A 505 -31.31 -48.13 -0.67
C TYR A 505 -32.40 -48.72 0.25
N GLY A 506 -33.60 -48.86 -0.28
CA GLY A 506 -34.79 -49.24 0.47
C GLY A 506 -35.56 -48.04 1.00
N ARG A 507 -36.34 -48.22 2.06
CA ARG A 507 -37.21 -47.15 2.56
C ARG A 507 -36.41 -46.08 3.30
N VAL A 508 -36.53 -44.83 2.85
CA VAL A 508 -35.81 -43.67 3.40
C VAL A 508 -36.75 -42.60 3.96
N ASN A 509 -36.23 -41.76 4.85
CA ASN A 509 -36.86 -40.54 5.32
C ASN A 509 -36.10 -39.32 4.76
N VAL A 510 -36.82 -38.47 4.03
CA VAL A 510 -36.30 -37.27 3.36
C VAL A 510 -36.73 -36.04 4.14
N ARG A 511 -35.75 -35.24 4.59
CA ARG A 511 -35.98 -34.00 5.34
C ARG A 511 -35.26 -32.82 4.69
N ILE A 512 -35.96 -31.69 4.58
CA ILE A 512 -35.38 -30.43 4.08
C ILE A 512 -35.46 -29.38 5.18
N PHE A 513 -34.35 -28.69 5.43
CA PHE A 513 -34.23 -27.59 6.39
C PHE A 513 -33.79 -26.31 5.68
N ASN A 514 -34.29 -25.15 6.12
CA ASN A 514 -33.76 -23.86 5.68
C ASN A 514 -32.46 -23.48 6.42
N ALA A 515 -31.84 -22.36 6.04
CA ALA A 515 -30.61 -21.86 6.65
C ALA A 515 -30.71 -21.57 8.17
N LEU A 516 -31.91 -21.39 8.71
CA LEU A 516 -32.16 -21.20 10.14
C LEU A 516 -32.38 -22.53 10.89
N GLY A 517 -32.29 -23.67 10.21
CA GLY A 517 -32.53 -25.00 10.79
C GLY A 517 -34.01 -25.35 10.98
N ILE A 518 -34.94 -24.59 10.37
CA ILE A 518 -36.37 -24.90 10.39
C ILE A 518 -36.66 -25.99 9.36
N ARG A 519 -37.31 -27.07 9.79
CA ARG A 519 -37.71 -28.18 8.93
C ARG A 519 -38.91 -27.79 8.07
N LEU A 520 -38.74 -27.86 6.75
CA LEU A 520 -39.74 -27.49 5.74
C LEU A 520 -40.43 -28.69 5.12
N LYS A 521 -39.71 -29.80 4.90
CA LYS A 521 -40.26 -31.08 4.42
C LYS A 521 -39.76 -32.23 5.30
N ASP A 522 -40.63 -33.22 5.49
CA ASP A 522 -40.35 -34.47 6.21
C ASP A 522 -41.30 -35.54 5.70
N TYR A 523 -40.81 -36.46 4.88
CA TYR A 523 -41.62 -37.53 4.28
C TYR A 523 -40.80 -38.79 4.08
N TYR A 524 -41.49 -39.90 3.82
CA TYR A 524 -40.84 -41.16 3.49
C TYR A 524 -40.91 -41.42 1.99
N ASP A 525 -39.87 -42.05 1.46
CA ASP A 525 -39.78 -42.43 0.05
C ASP A 525 -39.02 -43.77 -0.09
N GLU A 526 -38.95 -44.30 -1.29
CA GLU A 526 -38.26 -45.55 -1.60
C GLU A 526 -37.07 -45.28 -2.54
N ALA A 527 -35.87 -45.57 -2.06
CA ALA A 527 -34.64 -45.45 -2.79
C ALA A 527 -34.31 -46.77 -3.49
N VAL A 528 -34.12 -46.72 -4.81
CA VAL A 528 -33.80 -47.89 -5.63
C VAL A 528 -32.40 -47.71 -6.22
N GLU A 529 -31.67 -48.82 -6.31
CA GLU A 529 -30.36 -48.87 -6.97
C GLU A 529 -30.41 -48.23 -8.36
N ASP A 530 -29.43 -47.38 -8.64
CA ASP A 530 -29.25 -46.64 -9.91
C ASP A 530 -30.42 -45.72 -10.34
N ILE A 531 -31.42 -45.49 -9.48
CA ILE A 531 -32.53 -44.56 -9.74
C ILE A 531 -32.42 -43.37 -8.78
N PRO A 532 -32.13 -42.15 -9.29
CA PRO A 532 -32.08 -40.97 -8.44
C PRO A 532 -33.43 -40.67 -7.81
N LEU A 533 -33.41 -40.31 -6.52
CA LEU A 533 -34.60 -39.86 -5.82
C LEU A 533 -35.00 -38.46 -6.32
N GLU A 534 -36.25 -38.32 -6.78
CA GLU A 534 -36.76 -37.05 -7.29
C GLU A 534 -37.44 -36.24 -6.18
N ILE A 535 -36.84 -35.11 -5.81
CA ILE A 535 -37.29 -34.23 -4.73
C ILE A 535 -37.85 -32.96 -5.35
N ASN A 536 -39.17 -32.77 -5.21
CA ASN A 536 -39.84 -31.55 -5.64
C ASN A 536 -39.41 -30.38 -4.73
N VAL A 537 -38.85 -29.34 -5.32
CA VAL A 537 -38.40 -28.11 -4.61
C VAL A 537 -39.12 -26.86 -5.08
N ARG A 538 -40.10 -26.99 -5.99
CA ARG A 538 -40.83 -25.88 -6.62
C ARG A 538 -41.48 -24.90 -5.64
N ASP A 539 -41.96 -25.41 -4.50
CA ASP A 539 -42.65 -24.60 -3.49
C ASP A 539 -41.68 -23.97 -2.46
N LEU A 540 -40.38 -24.17 -2.61
CA LEU A 540 -39.36 -23.59 -1.73
C LEU A 540 -38.96 -22.21 -2.27
N PRO A 541 -38.92 -21.15 -1.44
CA PRO A 541 -38.36 -19.87 -1.84
C PRO A 541 -36.88 -19.94 -2.22
N ASP A 542 -36.38 -18.95 -2.95
CA ASP A 542 -34.96 -18.80 -3.23
C ASP A 542 -34.12 -18.82 -1.95
N GLY A 543 -33.05 -19.62 -1.93
CA GLY A 543 -32.17 -19.69 -0.77
C GLY A 543 -31.38 -20.98 -0.63
N LEU A 544 -30.62 -21.05 0.46
CA LEU A 544 -29.79 -22.19 0.83
C LEU A 544 -30.55 -23.16 1.75
N TYR A 545 -30.53 -24.44 1.39
CA TYR A 545 -31.21 -25.51 2.09
C TYR A 545 -30.26 -26.65 2.44
N THR A 546 -30.61 -27.41 3.49
CA THR A 546 -29.94 -28.67 3.84
C THR A 546 -30.90 -29.82 3.64
N LEU A 547 -30.52 -30.78 2.79
CA LEU A 547 -31.19 -32.05 2.60
C LEU A 547 -30.57 -33.10 3.52
N ILE A 548 -31.40 -33.84 4.24
CA ILE A 548 -31.01 -34.99 5.06
C ILE A 548 -31.84 -36.18 4.61
N ILE A 549 -31.17 -37.27 4.20
CA ILE A 549 -31.81 -38.55 3.88
C ILE A 549 -31.27 -39.60 4.83
N SER A 550 -32.16 -40.30 5.52
CA SER A 550 -31.80 -41.37 6.45
C SER A 550 -32.55 -42.65 6.11
N SER A 551 -31.87 -43.79 6.14
CA SER A 551 -32.53 -45.08 5.98
C SER A 551 -33.46 -45.35 7.17
N THR A 552 -34.56 -46.03 6.91
CA THR A 552 -35.45 -46.57 7.97
C THR A 552 -35.10 -47.99 8.36
N GLU A 553 -34.18 -48.62 7.61
CA GLU A 553 -33.80 -50.02 7.73
C GLU A 553 -32.34 -50.17 8.23
N SER A 554 -31.51 -49.15 8.02
CA SER A 554 -30.14 -49.05 8.52
C SER A 554 -29.93 -47.77 9.33
N GLU A 555 -28.78 -47.64 10.00
CA GLU A 555 -28.37 -46.40 10.69
C GLU A 555 -27.75 -45.37 9.71
N ALA A 556 -27.81 -45.62 8.39
CA ALA A 556 -27.18 -44.76 7.40
C ALA A 556 -27.91 -43.41 7.28
N ILE A 557 -27.12 -42.33 7.21
CA ILE A 557 -27.60 -40.95 7.05
C ILE A 557 -26.68 -40.21 6.08
N SER A 558 -27.24 -39.55 5.09
CA SER A 558 -26.53 -38.63 4.20
C SER A 558 -27.07 -37.21 4.34
N ARG A 559 -26.17 -36.21 4.26
CA ARG A 559 -26.50 -34.79 4.40
C ARG A 559 -25.81 -33.98 3.31
N LYS A 560 -26.54 -33.09 2.63
CA LYS A 560 -25.95 -32.21 1.60
C LYS A 560 -26.72 -30.91 1.46
N ARG A 561 -26.00 -29.83 1.14
CA ARG A 561 -26.59 -28.51 0.89
C ARG A 561 -26.92 -28.32 -0.58
N PHE A 562 -28.00 -27.62 -0.86
CA PHE A 562 -28.39 -27.21 -2.20
C PHE A 562 -29.01 -25.81 -2.20
N VAL A 563 -28.97 -25.16 -3.35
CA VAL A 563 -29.53 -23.83 -3.57
C VAL A 563 -30.80 -23.97 -4.40
N VAL A 564 -31.89 -23.33 -3.98
CA VAL A 564 -33.06 -23.10 -4.83
C VAL A 564 -32.94 -21.70 -5.41
N VAL A 565 -33.11 -21.57 -6.72
CA VAL A 565 -33.16 -20.29 -7.44
C VAL A 565 -34.49 -20.19 -8.16
N GLY A 566 -35.09 -19.00 -8.12
CA GLY A 566 -36.33 -18.69 -8.84
C GLY A 566 -36.12 -18.66 -10.35
N HIS A 567 -37.24 -18.57 -11.07
CA HIS A 567 -37.25 -18.27 -12.50
C HIS A 567 -36.88 -16.83 -12.78
#